data_AF-A0A948QGR4-F1
#
_entry.id   AF-A0A948QGR4-F1
#
_cell.length_a   1.000
_cell.length_b   1.000
_cell.length_c   1.000
_cell.angle_alpha   90.00
_cell.angle_beta   90.00
_cell.angle_gamma   90.00
#
_symmetry.space_group_name_H-M   'P 1'
#
loop_
_entity.id
_entity.type
_entity.pdbx_description
1 polymer ?
#
loop_
_entity_poly.entity_id
_entity_poly.type
_entity_poly.pdbx_seq_one_letter_code
_entity_poly.pdbx_strand_id
1 'polypeptide(L)'
;MTTALNHYLEIIRANLRIDLTEEKEVISELETHIEDRLQELKESGLSEEEAEKTCLGLLGSAKLIARQIYEAHSQGSWWQAFLAAMPHLLFAALFALNWWHHIDWLSIILALVIGTSIYGWWHGKPAWVFPWLGYSLVPVAALGLILPYLPREWSLLTIPFYFLFALWWLFCLVIQTVRRDWLLSSLMLLPLPIIIGWFLTLVPGAKITGQTFERINYFAPWIALSFLILALTIAAFIRLRQRWLRIALLSISGLLTLTLVVYYVGGRLSVQTFAGLILIMWGLFLVPPLLERLLRKSKRILQRYALFTPPHR
;
A
#
# COMPACT_ATOMS: atom_id res chain seq x y z
N MET A 1 25.65 27.60 3.53
CA MET A 1 24.20 27.36 3.68
C MET A 1 23.74 27.81 5.04
N THR A 2 22.69 28.61 5.10
CA THR A 2 22.13 29.16 6.34
C THR A 2 21.13 28.23 7.00
N THR A 3 20.99 28.39 8.30
CA THR A 3 20.16 27.55 9.18
C THR A 3 18.68 27.60 8.80
N ALA A 4 18.21 28.74 8.28
CA ALA A 4 16.83 28.96 7.86
C ALA A 4 16.47 28.19 6.58
N LEU A 5 17.34 28.22 5.57
CA LEU A 5 17.16 27.47 4.32
C LEU A 5 17.14 25.95 4.58
N ASN A 6 18.10 25.46 5.38
CA ASN A 6 18.14 24.06 5.78
C ASN A 6 16.88 23.64 6.53
N HIS A 7 16.35 24.49 7.40
CA HIS A 7 15.09 24.23 8.08
C HIS A 7 13.90 24.19 7.12
N TYR A 8 13.86 25.10 6.15
CA TYR A 8 12.81 25.16 5.14
C TYR A 8 12.79 23.91 4.24
N LEU A 9 13.95 23.51 3.71
CA LEU A 9 14.11 22.30 2.91
C LEU A 9 13.80 21.04 3.73
N GLU A 10 14.16 20.98 5.00
CA GLU A 10 13.78 19.86 5.88
C GLU A 10 12.27 19.81 6.13
N ILE A 11 11.58 20.95 6.23
CA ILE A 11 10.11 20.96 6.29
C ILE A 11 9.53 20.44 4.97
N ILE A 12 10.06 20.86 3.82
CA ILE A 12 9.61 20.37 2.52
C ILE A 12 9.85 18.87 2.42
N ARG A 13 11.07 18.40 2.65
CA ARG A 13 11.46 16.98 2.65
C ARG A 13 10.60 16.15 3.61
N ALA A 14 10.30 16.66 4.80
CA ALA A 14 9.45 15.97 5.75
C ALA A 14 7.98 15.85 5.29
N ASN A 15 7.52 16.73 4.41
CA ASN A 15 6.16 16.75 3.86
C ASN A 15 6.07 16.21 2.43
N LEU A 16 7.18 16.13 1.69
CA LEU A 16 7.32 15.42 0.44
C LEU A 16 7.11 13.93 0.73
N ARG A 17 6.17 13.33 0.03
CA ARG A 17 5.83 11.91 0.15
C ARG A 17 5.85 11.27 -1.22
N ILE A 18 6.99 11.43 -1.90
CA ILE A 18 7.30 10.90 -3.23
C ILE A 18 8.43 9.87 -3.11
N ASP A 19 8.84 9.24 -4.22
CA ASP A 19 9.90 8.21 -4.17
C ASP A 19 11.23 8.79 -3.66
N LEU A 20 12.10 8.01 -3.02
CA LEU A 20 13.33 8.52 -2.40
C LEU A 20 14.34 9.08 -3.42
N THR A 21 14.34 8.54 -4.64
CA THR A 21 15.16 9.04 -5.75
C THR A 21 14.61 10.36 -6.29
N GLU A 22 13.30 10.42 -6.51
CA GLU A 22 12.60 11.66 -6.92
C GLU A 22 12.68 12.74 -5.84
N GLU A 23 12.57 12.37 -4.56
CA GLU A 23 12.71 13.27 -3.42
C GLU A 23 14.09 13.93 -3.42
N LYS A 24 15.16 13.16 -3.66
CA LYS A 24 16.52 13.72 -3.71
C LYS A 24 16.69 14.65 -4.90
N GLU A 25 16.20 14.25 -6.07
CA GLU A 25 16.28 15.05 -7.29
C GLU A 25 15.52 16.37 -7.13
N VAL A 26 14.26 16.30 -6.70
CA VAL A 26 13.41 17.48 -6.51
C VAL A 26 13.95 18.40 -5.41
N ILE A 27 14.47 17.85 -4.32
CA ILE A 27 15.08 18.68 -3.26
C ILE A 27 16.37 19.33 -3.77
N SER A 28 17.19 18.62 -4.55
CA SER A 28 18.41 19.18 -5.16
C SER A 28 18.09 20.28 -6.18
N GLU A 29 17.06 20.09 -7.00
CA GLU A 29 16.59 21.09 -7.95
C GLU A 29 16.06 22.33 -7.22
N LEU A 30 15.27 22.12 -6.17
CA LEU A 30 14.74 23.21 -5.35
C LEU A 30 15.84 23.96 -4.61
N GLU A 31 16.83 23.25 -4.07
CA GLU A 31 18.01 23.84 -3.42
C GLU A 31 18.78 24.71 -4.40
N THR A 32 19.07 24.19 -5.60
CA THR A 32 19.74 24.93 -6.67
C THR A 32 18.95 26.20 -7.05
N HIS A 33 17.63 26.08 -7.25
CA HIS A 33 16.80 27.23 -7.59
C HIS A 33 16.77 28.29 -6.47
N ILE A 34 16.76 27.88 -5.21
CA ILE A 34 16.80 28.83 -4.08
C ILE A 34 18.17 29.51 -4.00
N GLU A 35 19.26 28.77 -4.21
CA GLU A 35 20.61 29.33 -4.24
C GLU A 35 20.79 30.36 -5.36
N ASP A 36 20.31 30.05 -6.57
CA ASP A 36 20.32 30.97 -7.71
C ASP A 36 19.55 32.26 -7.39
N ARG A 37 18.36 32.14 -6.80
CA ARG A 37 17.53 33.31 -6.44
C ARG A 37 18.12 34.12 -5.28
N LEU A 38 18.79 33.47 -4.34
CA LEU A 38 19.52 34.17 -3.27
C LEU A 38 20.69 34.98 -3.84
N GLN A 39 21.40 34.41 -4.82
CA GLN A 39 22.51 35.08 -5.48
C GLN A 39 22.03 36.30 -6.28
N GLU A 40 20.94 36.17 -7.05
CA GLU A 40 20.32 37.30 -7.76
C GLU A 40 19.93 38.45 -6.79
N LEU A 41 19.37 38.11 -5.63
CA LEU A 41 18.96 39.11 -4.62
C LEU A 41 20.18 39.80 -3.99
N LYS A 42 21.26 39.06 -3.72
CA LYS A 42 22.52 39.64 -3.22
C LYS A 42 23.15 40.57 -4.26
N GLU A 43 23.14 40.18 -5.54
CA GLU A 43 23.63 40.99 -6.65
C GLU A 43 22.79 42.26 -6.86
N SER A 44 21.50 42.23 -6.50
CA SER A 44 20.64 43.40 -6.49
C SER A 44 20.90 44.37 -5.31
N GLY A 45 21.87 44.06 -4.44
CA GLY A 45 22.33 44.91 -3.34
C GLY A 45 21.68 44.63 -1.98
N LEU A 46 20.93 43.53 -1.84
CA LEU A 46 20.39 43.11 -0.54
C LEU A 46 21.47 42.44 0.32
N SER A 47 21.39 42.68 1.62
CA SER A 47 22.18 41.91 2.58
C SER A 47 21.77 40.43 2.58
N GLU A 48 22.65 39.54 3.02
CA GLU A 48 22.40 38.10 3.04
C GLU A 48 21.13 37.72 3.82
N GLU A 49 20.89 38.34 4.98
CA GLU A 49 19.70 38.10 5.80
C GLU A 49 18.41 38.62 5.13
N GLU A 50 18.47 39.77 4.46
CA GLU A 50 17.32 40.35 3.75
C GLU A 50 16.99 39.57 2.48
N ALA A 51 18.00 39.12 1.75
CA ALA A 51 17.85 38.24 0.58
C ALA A 51 17.15 36.93 0.97
N GLU A 52 17.52 36.34 2.10
CA GLU A 52 16.88 35.13 2.63
C GLU A 52 15.43 35.33 3.02
N LYS A 53 15.15 36.36 3.82
CA LYS A 53 13.79 36.66 4.26
C LYS A 53 12.89 36.95 3.05
N THR A 54 13.42 37.64 2.06
CA THR A 54 12.71 37.98 0.82
C THR A 54 12.48 36.73 -0.03
N CYS A 55 13.51 35.91 -0.26
CA CYS A 55 13.42 34.68 -1.05
C CYS A 55 12.43 33.67 -0.44
N LEU A 56 12.54 33.40 0.87
CA LEU A 56 11.61 32.53 1.58
C LEU A 56 10.19 33.11 1.66
N GLY A 57 10.07 34.45 1.76
CA GLY A 57 8.79 35.15 1.69
C GLY A 57 8.09 34.98 0.34
N LEU A 58 8.84 35.04 -0.76
CA LEU A 58 8.34 34.86 -2.12
C LEU A 58 7.91 33.41 -2.41
N LEU A 59 8.67 32.43 -1.91
CA LEU A 59 8.34 31.01 -2.02
C LEU A 59 7.08 30.66 -1.19
N GLY A 60 6.85 31.36 -0.08
CA GLY A 60 5.71 31.16 0.78
C GLY A 60 5.83 29.88 1.62
N SER A 61 4.68 29.30 2.02
CA SER A 61 4.70 28.21 3.00
C SER A 61 5.28 26.90 2.44
N ALA A 62 6.31 26.36 3.10
CA ALA A 62 6.93 25.07 2.76
C ALA A 62 5.91 23.92 2.62
N LYS A 63 4.83 23.94 3.43
CA LYS A 63 3.77 22.94 3.37
C LYS A 63 2.96 23.02 2.06
N LEU A 64 2.73 24.22 1.55
CA LEU A 64 2.00 24.42 0.29
C LEU A 64 2.85 23.96 -0.89
N ILE A 65 4.14 24.32 -0.93
CA ILE A 65 5.08 23.86 -1.96
C ILE A 65 5.17 22.34 -1.95
N ALA A 66 5.42 21.72 -0.79
CA ALA A 66 5.49 20.27 -0.68
C ALA A 66 4.21 19.58 -1.17
N ARG A 67 3.04 20.19 -0.93
CA ARG A 67 1.75 19.69 -1.43
C ARG A 67 1.64 19.81 -2.95
N GLN A 68 2.02 20.95 -3.54
CA GLN A 68 1.96 21.17 -4.99
C GLN A 68 2.90 20.22 -5.74
N ILE A 69 4.14 20.08 -5.25
CA ILE A 69 5.11 19.11 -5.77
C ILE A 69 4.53 17.70 -5.69
N TYR A 70 3.96 17.31 -4.54
CA TYR A 70 3.29 16.01 -4.41
C TYR A 70 2.15 15.86 -5.43
N GLU A 71 1.29 16.86 -5.62
CA GLU A 71 0.17 16.78 -6.57
C GLU A 71 0.64 16.66 -8.04
N ALA A 72 1.78 17.26 -8.38
CA ALA A 72 2.40 17.17 -9.70
C ALA A 72 3.02 15.79 -9.97
N HIS A 73 3.73 15.22 -8.99
CA HIS A 73 4.47 13.96 -9.15
C HIS A 73 3.67 12.71 -8.76
N SER A 74 2.56 12.84 -8.01
CA SER A 74 1.81 11.67 -7.49
C SER A 74 0.90 10.98 -8.51
N GLN A 75 0.66 11.56 -9.69
CA GLN A 75 -0.22 10.98 -10.68
C GLN A 75 0.49 9.88 -11.48
N GLY A 76 0.00 8.64 -11.37
CA GLY A 76 0.52 7.55 -12.18
C GLY A 76 0.01 7.59 -13.62
N SER A 77 0.77 6.95 -14.51
CA SER A 77 0.38 6.80 -15.91
C SER A 77 -0.79 5.82 -16.05
N TRP A 78 -1.53 5.91 -17.16
CA TRP A 78 -2.59 4.95 -17.48
C TRP A 78 -2.07 3.52 -17.56
N TRP A 79 -0.84 3.34 -18.02
CA TRP A 79 -0.17 2.05 -18.05
C TRP A 79 0.05 1.49 -16.63
N GLN A 80 0.49 2.33 -15.69
CA GLN A 80 0.64 1.93 -14.29
C GLN A 80 -0.71 1.59 -13.66
N ALA A 81 -1.76 2.35 -13.97
CA ALA A 81 -3.12 2.09 -13.48
C ALA A 81 -3.63 0.72 -13.96
N PHE A 82 -3.44 0.41 -15.25
CA PHE A 82 -3.81 -0.87 -15.84
C PHE A 82 -3.03 -2.03 -15.20
N LEU A 83 -1.70 -1.94 -15.14
CA LEU A 83 -0.85 -2.98 -14.54
C LEU A 83 -1.15 -3.23 -13.06
N ALA A 84 -1.52 -2.19 -12.31
CA ALA A 84 -1.88 -2.32 -10.91
C ALA A 84 -3.25 -2.97 -10.70
N ALA A 85 -4.19 -2.76 -11.64
CA ALA A 85 -5.51 -3.35 -11.63
C ALA A 85 -5.52 -4.82 -12.11
N MET A 86 -4.51 -5.24 -12.90
CA MET A 86 -4.39 -6.59 -13.45
C MET A 86 -4.63 -7.75 -12.46
N PRO A 87 -4.02 -7.82 -11.27
CA PRO A 87 -4.26 -8.95 -10.37
C PRO A 87 -5.74 -9.06 -9.99
N HIS A 88 -6.43 -7.94 -9.84
CA HIS A 88 -7.86 -7.93 -9.55
C HIS A 88 -8.69 -8.36 -10.76
N LEU A 89 -8.33 -7.91 -11.96
CA LEU A 89 -9.00 -8.29 -13.20
C LEU A 89 -8.82 -9.78 -13.51
N LEU A 90 -7.64 -10.35 -13.24
CA LEU A 90 -7.37 -11.77 -13.39
C LEU A 90 -8.23 -12.61 -12.44
N PHE A 91 -8.31 -12.23 -11.16
CA PHE A 91 -9.18 -12.92 -10.21
C PHE A 91 -10.67 -12.70 -10.53
N ALA A 92 -11.07 -11.52 -10.98
CA ALA A 92 -12.43 -11.28 -11.45
C ALA A 92 -12.80 -12.20 -12.63
N ALA A 93 -11.91 -12.33 -13.63
CA ALA A 93 -12.10 -13.22 -14.76
C ALA A 93 -12.12 -14.70 -14.34
N LEU A 94 -11.24 -15.11 -13.42
CA LEU A 94 -11.18 -16.48 -12.89
C LEU A 94 -12.53 -16.93 -12.31
N PHE A 95 -13.21 -16.04 -11.58
CA PHE A 95 -14.53 -16.31 -11.03
C PHE A 95 -15.67 -16.11 -12.04
N ALA A 96 -15.63 -15.05 -12.85
CA ALA A 96 -16.68 -14.76 -13.84
C ALA A 96 -16.80 -15.85 -14.92
N LEU A 97 -15.67 -16.42 -15.34
CA LEU A 97 -15.59 -17.45 -16.38
C LEU A 97 -15.65 -18.88 -15.80
N ASN A 98 -15.83 -19.01 -14.48
CA ASN A 98 -15.79 -20.29 -13.75
C ASN A 98 -14.49 -21.10 -13.96
N TRP A 99 -13.40 -20.46 -14.39
CA TRP A 99 -12.10 -21.10 -14.60
C TRP A 99 -11.44 -21.58 -13.32
N TRP A 100 -11.94 -21.15 -12.17
CA TRP A 100 -11.50 -21.61 -10.85
C TRP A 100 -11.64 -23.14 -10.64
N HIS A 101 -12.48 -23.84 -11.42
CA HIS A 101 -12.56 -25.31 -11.37
C HIS A 101 -11.30 -25.99 -11.90
N HIS A 102 -10.57 -25.33 -12.79
CA HIS A 102 -9.39 -25.88 -13.42
C HIS A 102 -8.16 -25.45 -12.64
N ILE A 103 -7.49 -26.42 -12.01
CA ILE A 103 -6.26 -26.18 -11.26
C ILE A 103 -5.14 -25.58 -12.13
N ASP A 104 -5.17 -25.84 -13.44
CA ASP A 104 -4.21 -25.30 -14.41
C ASP A 104 -4.32 -23.77 -14.49
N TRP A 105 -5.53 -23.23 -14.62
CA TRP A 105 -5.75 -21.79 -14.69
C TRP A 105 -5.39 -21.09 -13.37
N LEU A 106 -5.71 -21.73 -12.23
CA LEU A 106 -5.33 -21.21 -10.92
C LEU A 106 -3.80 -21.15 -10.78
N SER A 107 -3.09 -22.22 -11.18
CA SER A 107 -1.64 -22.31 -11.17
C SER A 107 -0.99 -21.26 -12.08
N ILE A 108 -1.52 -21.03 -13.28
CA ILE A 108 -1.03 -20.01 -14.23
C ILE A 108 -1.17 -18.60 -13.63
N ILE A 109 -2.34 -18.26 -13.09
CA ILE A 109 -2.56 -16.95 -12.47
C ILE A 109 -1.63 -16.76 -11.27
N LEU A 110 -1.45 -17.80 -10.46
CA LEU A 110 -0.56 -17.75 -9.30
C LEU A 110 0.90 -17.53 -9.70
N ALA A 111 1.38 -18.29 -10.68
CA ALA A 111 2.73 -18.13 -11.22
C ALA A 111 2.93 -16.72 -11.80
N LEU A 112 1.91 -16.18 -12.49
CA LEU A 112 1.95 -14.82 -12.99
C LEU A 112 2.03 -13.79 -11.85
N VAL A 113 1.22 -13.94 -10.79
CA VAL A 113 1.25 -13.04 -9.63
C VAL A 113 2.60 -13.06 -8.93
N ILE A 114 3.18 -14.24 -8.73
CA ILE A 114 4.50 -14.40 -8.09
C ILE A 114 5.59 -13.82 -8.99
N GLY A 115 5.57 -14.15 -10.29
CA GLY A 115 6.55 -13.70 -11.27
C GLY A 115 6.57 -12.17 -11.42
N THR A 116 5.40 -11.53 -11.55
CA THR A 116 5.31 -10.06 -11.63
C THR A 116 5.69 -9.39 -10.31
N SER A 117 5.37 -10.01 -9.16
CA SER A 117 5.80 -9.53 -7.84
C SER A 117 7.32 -9.53 -7.71
N ILE A 118 7.99 -10.62 -8.13
CA ILE A 118 9.46 -10.73 -8.11
C ILE A 118 10.10 -9.75 -9.10
N TYR A 119 9.59 -9.69 -10.33
CA TYR A 119 10.08 -8.76 -11.35
C TYR A 119 9.97 -7.30 -10.89
N GLY A 120 8.80 -6.93 -10.37
CA GLY A 120 8.56 -5.61 -9.81
C GLY A 120 9.42 -5.30 -8.59
N TRP A 121 9.76 -6.32 -7.80
CA TRP A 121 10.67 -6.20 -6.67
C TRP A 121 12.10 -5.87 -7.10
N TRP A 122 12.57 -6.48 -8.20
CA TRP A 122 13.92 -6.25 -8.72
C TRP A 122 14.07 -4.90 -9.46
N HIS A 123 13.02 -4.42 -10.13
CA HIS A 123 13.06 -3.17 -10.92
C HIS A 123 12.62 -1.91 -10.17
N GLY A 124 13.04 -1.73 -8.91
CA GLY A 124 12.86 -0.45 -8.20
C GLY A 124 11.45 -0.21 -7.64
N LYS A 125 10.65 -1.28 -7.47
CA LYS A 125 9.39 -1.27 -6.70
C LYS A 125 8.36 -0.23 -7.16
N PRO A 126 8.05 -0.12 -8.46
CA PRO A 126 7.10 0.88 -8.97
C PRO A 126 5.70 0.71 -8.35
N ALA A 127 4.92 1.79 -8.33
CA ALA A 127 3.62 1.85 -7.63
C ALA A 127 2.62 0.75 -8.05
N TRP A 128 2.74 0.23 -9.26
CA TRP A 128 1.85 -0.82 -9.76
C TRP A 128 2.13 -2.21 -9.17
N VAL A 129 3.27 -2.43 -8.51
CA VAL A 129 3.67 -3.73 -7.94
C VAL A 129 2.95 -4.04 -6.62
N PHE A 130 2.49 -3.01 -5.90
CA PHE A 130 1.91 -3.19 -4.57
C PHE A 130 0.65 -4.07 -4.56
N PRO A 131 -0.31 -3.92 -5.49
CA PRO A 131 -1.40 -4.88 -5.64
C PRO A 131 -0.92 -6.32 -5.82
N TRP A 132 0.08 -6.58 -6.66
CA TRP A 132 0.61 -7.92 -6.88
C TRP A 132 1.22 -8.53 -5.62
N LEU A 133 1.96 -7.72 -4.85
CA LEU A 133 2.49 -8.15 -3.54
C LEU A 133 1.38 -8.53 -2.57
N GLY A 134 0.25 -7.81 -2.57
CA GLY A 134 -0.92 -8.19 -1.79
C GLY A 134 -1.46 -9.57 -2.18
N TYR A 135 -1.57 -9.86 -3.47
CA TYR A 135 -2.03 -11.17 -3.95
C TYR A 135 -1.01 -12.28 -3.76
N SER A 136 0.28 -11.96 -3.67
CA SER A 136 1.31 -12.95 -3.32
C SER A 136 1.11 -13.55 -1.91
N LEU A 137 0.34 -12.88 -1.05
CA LEU A 137 -0.05 -13.41 0.27
C LEU A 137 -1.17 -14.46 0.20
N VAL A 138 -1.93 -14.53 -0.90
CA VAL A 138 -3.01 -15.51 -1.07
C VAL A 138 -2.50 -16.96 -1.01
N PRO A 139 -1.47 -17.37 -1.76
CA PRO A 139 -0.92 -18.72 -1.63
C PRO A 139 -0.34 -18.98 -0.24
N VAL A 140 0.26 -17.97 0.41
CA VAL A 140 0.74 -18.09 1.80
C VAL A 140 -0.45 -18.32 2.75
N ALA A 141 -1.57 -17.62 2.58
CA ALA A 141 -2.76 -17.88 3.37
C ALA A 141 -3.32 -19.29 3.09
N ALA A 142 -3.41 -19.70 1.82
CA ALA A 142 -3.92 -21.00 1.42
C ALA A 142 -3.09 -22.17 1.98
N LEU A 143 -1.76 -22.09 1.90
CA LEU A 143 -0.87 -23.08 2.50
C LEU A 143 -1.05 -23.15 4.02
N GLY A 144 -1.21 -22.01 4.69
CA GLY A 144 -1.48 -21.95 6.12
C GLY A 144 -2.79 -22.66 6.52
N LEU A 145 -3.80 -22.64 5.67
CA LEU A 145 -5.06 -23.37 5.88
C LEU A 145 -4.93 -24.89 5.67
N ILE A 146 -3.97 -25.32 4.84
CA ILE A 146 -3.72 -26.75 4.55
C ILE A 146 -2.85 -27.38 5.66
N LEU A 147 -2.00 -26.59 6.32
CA LEU A 147 -1.05 -27.06 7.35
C LEU A 147 -1.67 -27.92 8.48
N PRO A 148 -2.85 -27.60 9.03
CA PRO A 148 -3.50 -28.40 10.07
C PRO A 148 -3.92 -29.80 9.61
N TYR A 149 -4.03 -30.03 8.29
CA TYR A 149 -4.39 -31.32 7.72
C TYR A 149 -3.19 -32.26 7.51
N LEU A 150 -1.96 -31.80 7.81
CA LEU A 150 -0.78 -32.68 7.79
C LEU A 150 -0.84 -33.73 8.92
N PRO A 151 -0.11 -34.86 8.77
CA PRO A 151 0.04 -35.83 9.84
C PRO A 151 0.49 -35.15 11.13
N ARG A 152 -0.07 -35.60 12.27
CA ARG A 152 0.06 -34.95 13.59
C ARG A 152 1.51 -34.64 14.00
N GLU A 153 2.44 -35.51 13.59
CA GLU A 153 3.87 -35.41 13.89
C GLU A 153 4.53 -34.22 13.18
N TRP A 154 4.11 -33.91 11.95
CA TRP A 154 4.66 -32.80 11.16
C TRP A 154 3.96 -31.47 11.47
N SER A 155 2.66 -31.51 11.74
CA SER A 155 1.84 -30.31 11.95
C SER A 155 2.31 -29.49 13.17
N LEU A 156 2.72 -30.16 14.24
CA LEU A 156 3.12 -29.52 15.50
C LEU A 156 4.39 -28.66 15.37
N LEU A 157 5.34 -29.08 14.53
CA LEU A 157 6.57 -28.33 14.26
C LEU A 157 6.41 -27.32 13.12
N THR A 158 5.69 -27.70 12.05
CA THR A 158 5.55 -26.87 10.84
C THR A 158 4.67 -25.64 11.07
N ILE A 159 3.58 -25.75 11.84
CA ILE A 159 2.68 -24.62 12.13
C ILE A 159 3.40 -23.41 12.75
N PRO A 160 4.12 -23.53 13.88
CA PRO A 160 4.75 -22.37 14.51
C PRO A 160 5.84 -21.78 13.63
N PHE A 161 6.65 -22.61 12.95
CA PHE A 161 7.70 -22.14 12.05
C PHE A 161 7.12 -21.40 10.84
N TYR A 162 6.07 -21.96 10.24
CA TYR A 162 5.34 -21.35 9.14
C TYR A 162 4.72 -20.02 9.55
N PHE A 163 4.06 -19.97 10.72
CA PHE A 163 3.43 -18.76 11.23
C PHE A 163 4.46 -17.64 11.47
N LEU A 164 5.60 -17.96 12.08
CA LEU A 164 6.70 -17.01 12.27
C LEU A 164 7.21 -16.48 10.94
N PHE A 165 7.43 -17.37 9.96
CA PHE A 165 7.94 -16.99 8.65
C PHE A 165 6.93 -16.14 7.85
N ALA A 166 5.65 -16.53 7.86
CA ALA A 166 4.58 -15.79 7.20
C ALA A 166 4.36 -14.41 7.83
N LEU A 167 4.39 -14.32 9.17
CA LEU A 167 4.27 -13.05 9.89
C LEU A 167 5.49 -12.15 9.63
N TRP A 168 6.69 -12.72 9.64
CA TRP A 168 7.92 -12.01 9.28
C TRP A 168 7.84 -11.46 7.85
N TRP A 169 7.45 -12.29 6.89
CA TRP A 169 7.28 -11.89 5.49
C TRP A 169 6.27 -10.76 5.34
N LEU A 170 5.09 -10.90 5.96
CA LEU A 170 4.05 -9.87 5.96
C LEU A 170 4.56 -8.56 6.60
N PHE A 171 5.28 -8.65 7.71
CA PHE A 171 5.86 -7.49 8.39
C PHE A 171 6.91 -6.79 7.52
N CYS A 172 7.77 -7.54 6.83
CA CYS A 172 8.73 -7.00 5.87
C CYS A 172 8.02 -6.27 4.72
N LEU A 173 6.97 -6.87 4.15
CA LEU A 173 6.17 -6.23 3.10
C LEU A 173 5.53 -4.93 3.61
N VAL A 174 4.91 -4.93 4.79
CA VAL A 174 4.27 -3.75 5.38
C VAL A 174 5.27 -2.65 5.71
N ILE A 175 6.41 -2.96 6.33
CA ILE A 175 7.45 -1.94 6.58
C ILE A 175 7.91 -1.32 5.26
N GLN A 176 8.13 -2.16 4.25
CA GLN A 176 8.61 -1.68 2.97
C GLN A 176 7.60 -0.78 2.27
N THR A 177 6.33 -1.15 2.26
CA THR A 177 5.27 -0.33 1.65
C THR A 177 5.06 0.97 2.43
N VAL A 178 5.05 0.90 3.77
CA VAL A 178 4.89 2.07 4.66
C VAL A 178 6.04 3.06 4.52
N ARG A 179 7.27 2.58 4.29
CA ARG A 179 8.42 3.47 4.04
C ARG A 179 8.24 4.31 2.76
N ARG A 180 7.47 3.85 1.77
CA ARG A 180 7.17 4.59 0.54
C ARG A 180 5.96 5.51 0.74
N ASP A 181 4.80 4.93 1.01
CA ASP A 181 3.59 5.67 1.45
C ASP A 181 2.66 4.68 2.16
N TRP A 182 2.17 5.06 3.34
CA TRP A 182 1.24 4.25 4.09
C TRP A 182 -0.05 3.97 3.32
N LEU A 183 -0.46 4.88 2.41
CA LEU A 183 -1.64 4.66 1.56
C LEU A 183 -1.48 3.48 0.60
N LEU A 184 -0.27 3.24 0.09
CA LEU A 184 0.01 2.08 -0.75
C LEU A 184 -0.04 0.78 0.05
N SER A 185 0.34 0.83 1.34
CA SER A 185 0.15 -0.30 2.24
C SER A 185 -1.34 -0.58 2.48
N SER A 186 -2.16 0.45 2.71
CA SER A 186 -3.61 0.28 2.86
C SER A 186 -4.25 -0.27 1.58
N LEU A 187 -3.81 0.18 0.40
CA LEU A 187 -4.26 -0.33 -0.90
C LEU A 187 -3.90 -1.81 -1.09
N MET A 188 -2.67 -2.20 -0.75
CA MET A 188 -2.20 -3.59 -0.81
C MET A 188 -3.02 -4.52 0.10
N LEU A 189 -3.42 -4.03 1.27
CA LEU A 189 -4.14 -4.80 2.27
C LEU A 189 -5.66 -4.76 2.09
N LEU A 190 -6.19 -3.88 1.23
CA LEU A 190 -7.63 -3.73 0.97
C LEU A 190 -8.32 -5.04 0.55
N PRO A 191 -7.73 -5.90 -0.29
CA PRO A 191 -8.38 -7.15 -0.69
C PRO A 191 -8.53 -8.17 0.45
N LEU A 192 -7.68 -8.14 1.48
CA LEU A 192 -7.69 -9.12 2.57
C LEU A 192 -9.03 -9.23 3.30
N PRO A 193 -9.62 -8.17 3.87
CA PRO A 193 -10.90 -8.28 4.57
C PRO A 193 -12.04 -8.76 3.66
N ILE A 194 -11.97 -8.47 2.36
CA ILE A 194 -12.96 -8.91 1.37
C ILE A 194 -12.79 -10.41 1.08
N ILE A 195 -11.55 -10.87 0.88
CA ILE A 195 -11.23 -12.29 0.68
C ILE A 195 -11.62 -13.09 1.93
N ILE A 196 -11.31 -12.59 3.13
CA ILE A 196 -11.70 -13.22 4.40
C ILE A 196 -13.24 -13.26 4.51
N GLY A 197 -13.92 -12.17 4.15
CA GLY A 197 -15.39 -12.11 4.14
C GLY A 197 -16.00 -13.19 3.26
N TRP A 198 -15.53 -13.34 2.01
CA TRP A 198 -15.96 -14.42 1.12
C TRP A 198 -15.55 -15.80 1.63
N PHE A 199 -14.35 -15.96 2.20
CA PHE A 199 -13.90 -17.25 2.73
C PHE A 199 -14.80 -17.75 3.86
N LEU A 200 -15.16 -16.89 4.81
CA LEU A 200 -16.02 -17.23 5.94
C LEU A 200 -17.44 -17.65 5.50
N THR A 201 -17.90 -17.16 4.35
CA THR A 201 -19.24 -17.48 3.82
C THR A 201 -19.24 -18.78 3.03
N LEU A 202 -18.18 -19.02 2.29
CA LEU A 202 -17.98 -20.23 1.48
C LEU A 202 -17.64 -21.45 2.34
N VAL A 203 -16.85 -21.27 3.40
CA VAL A 203 -16.33 -22.35 4.26
C VAL A 203 -16.69 -22.10 5.73
N PRO A 204 -17.97 -22.26 6.13
CA PRO A 204 -18.36 -22.07 7.53
C PRO A 204 -17.63 -23.09 8.43
N GLY A 205 -16.98 -22.58 9.48
CA GLY A 205 -16.21 -23.41 10.41
C GLY A 205 -14.94 -24.02 9.83
N ALA A 206 -14.40 -23.48 8.73
CA ALA A 206 -13.16 -23.91 8.07
C ALA A 206 -13.15 -25.38 7.58
N LYS A 207 -14.33 -26.01 7.46
CA LYS A 207 -14.48 -27.37 6.93
C LYS A 207 -14.81 -27.33 5.44
N ILE A 208 -13.86 -27.75 4.61
CA ILE A 208 -14.05 -27.89 3.16
C ILE A 208 -14.87 -29.16 2.92
N THR A 209 -16.08 -29.01 2.38
CA THR A 209 -17.00 -30.13 2.07
C THR A 209 -17.46 -30.05 0.62
N GLY A 210 -18.14 -31.09 0.11
CA GLY A 210 -18.73 -31.04 -1.24
C GLY A 210 -19.66 -29.83 -1.46
N GLN A 211 -20.37 -29.40 -0.41
CA GLN A 211 -21.24 -28.21 -0.42
C GLN A 211 -20.48 -26.89 -0.61
N THR A 212 -19.17 -26.85 -0.34
CA THR A 212 -18.35 -25.66 -0.57
C THR A 212 -18.27 -25.34 -2.06
N PHE A 213 -18.14 -26.34 -2.94
CA PHE A 213 -18.05 -26.14 -4.39
C PHE A 213 -19.35 -25.57 -4.98
N GLU A 214 -20.50 -26.05 -4.51
CA GLU A 214 -21.80 -25.50 -4.91
C GLU A 214 -21.96 -24.04 -4.50
N ARG A 215 -21.51 -23.68 -3.29
CA ARG A 215 -21.54 -22.29 -2.81
C ARG A 215 -20.60 -21.38 -3.61
N ILE A 216 -19.40 -21.85 -3.94
CA ILE A 216 -18.46 -21.08 -4.78
C ILE A 216 -19.12 -20.80 -6.13
N ASN A 217 -19.75 -21.79 -6.76
CA ASN A 217 -20.48 -21.61 -8.01
C ASN A 217 -21.61 -20.58 -7.89
N TYR A 218 -22.42 -20.68 -6.84
CA TYR A 218 -23.52 -19.75 -6.59
C TYR A 218 -23.04 -18.30 -6.38
N PHE A 219 -21.93 -18.12 -5.66
CA PHE A 219 -21.39 -16.80 -5.35
C PHE A 219 -20.35 -16.28 -6.34
N ALA A 220 -19.91 -17.09 -7.32
CA ALA A 220 -18.85 -16.73 -8.27
C ALA A 220 -19.06 -15.38 -8.97
N PRO A 221 -20.27 -15.04 -9.47
CA PRO A 221 -20.50 -13.71 -10.08
C PRO A 221 -20.31 -12.55 -9.09
N TRP A 222 -20.67 -12.73 -7.82
CA TRP A 222 -20.56 -11.70 -6.79
C TRP A 222 -19.13 -11.54 -6.26
N ILE A 223 -18.39 -12.65 -6.20
CA ILE A 223 -16.95 -12.65 -5.94
C ILE A 223 -16.24 -11.90 -7.07
N ALA A 224 -16.57 -12.22 -8.34
CA ALA A 224 -16.02 -11.53 -9.51
C ALA A 224 -16.32 -10.02 -9.48
N LEU A 225 -17.56 -9.63 -9.14
CA LEU A 225 -17.95 -8.23 -9.01
C LEU A 225 -17.16 -7.50 -7.92
N SER A 226 -16.87 -8.17 -6.79
CA SER A 226 -16.04 -7.60 -5.72
C SER A 226 -14.63 -7.29 -6.21
N PHE A 227 -14.01 -8.21 -6.95
CA PHE A 227 -12.69 -8.00 -7.55
C PHE A 227 -12.71 -6.94 -8.64
N LEU A 228 -13.78 -6.85 -9.43
CA LEU A 228 -13.93 -5.80 -10.44
C LEU A 228 -14.01 -4.40 -9.79
N ILE A 229 -14.76 -4.25 -8.69
CA ILE A 229 -14.81 -3.00 -7.92
C ILE A 229 -13.41 -2.63 -7.42
N LEU A 230 -12.66 -3.60 -6.88
CA LEU A 230 -11.29 -3.36 -6.42
C LEU A 230 -10.35 -2.95 -7.57
N ALA A 231 -10.50 -3.54 -8.76
CA ALA A 231 -9.74 -3.15 -9.95
C ALA A 231 -9.98 -1.68 -10.32
N LEU A 232 -11.25 -1.25 -10.33
CA LEU A 232 -11.64 0.13 -10.57
C LEU A 232 -11.10 1.07 -9.50
N THR A 233 -11.16 0.66 -8.23
CA THR A 233 -10.62 1.41 -7.09
C THR A 233 -9.12 1.64 -7.23
N ILE A 234 -8.35 0.64 -7.64
CA ILE A 234 -6.90 0.79 -7.85
C ILE A 234 -6.59 1.70 -9.03
N ALA A 235 -7.30 1.53 -10.15
CA ALA A 235 -7.14 2.37 -11.32
C ALA A 235 -7.43 3.85 -10.97
N ALA A 236 -8.53 4.10 -10.25
CA ALA A 236 -8.87 5.44 -9.76
C ALA A 236 -7.85 5.98 -8.76
N PHE A 237 -7.39 5.15 -7.81
CA PHE A 237 -6.40 5.54 -6.81
C PHE A 237 -5.10 6.06 -7.45
N ILE A 238 -4.62 5.39 -8.49
CA ILE A 238 -3.39 5.78 -9.20
C ILE A 238 -3.58 7.10 -9.97
N ARG A 239 -4.79 7.36 -10.45
CA ARG A 239 -5.12 8.58 -11.21
C ARG A 239 -5.38 9.79 -10.33
N LEU A 240 -5.84 9.59 -9.09
CA LEU A 240 -6.16 10.66 -8.15
C LEU A 240 -4.88 11.38 -7.70
N ARG A 241 -4.85 12.72 -7.87
CA ARG A 241 -3.77 13.59 -7.39
C ARG A 241 -3.90 13.93 -5.91
N GLN A 242 -5.14 14.11 -5.45
CA GLN A 242 -5.41 14.56 -4.09
C GLN A 242 -5.43 13.38 -3.11
N ARG A 243 -4.68 13.55 -2.01
CA ARG A 243 -4.53 12.52 -0.99
C ARG A 243 -5.81 12.20 -0.23
N TRP A 244 -6.59 13.23 0.13
CA TRP A 244 -7.85 13.04 0.84
C TRP A 244 -8.86 12.25 0.01
N LEU A 245 -8.88 12.47 -1.32
CA LEU A 245 -9.71 11.67 -2.23
C LEU A 245 -9.26 10.21 -2.27
N ARG A 246 -7.95 9.92 -2.24
CA ARG A 246 -7.45 8.53 -2.15
C ARG A 246 -7.91 7.85 -0.86
N ILE A 247 -7.88 8.54 0.27
CA ILE A 247 -8.39 8.03 1.56
C ILE A 247 -9.90 7.76 1.47
N ALA A 248 -10.67 8.73 0.97
CA ALA A 248 -12.12 8.59 0.81
C ALA A 248 -12.46 7.42 -0.12
N LEU A 249 -11.75 7.29 -1.23
CA LEU A 249 -11.91 6.20 -2.20
C LEU A 249 -11.67 4.83 -1.55
N LEU A 250 -10.57 4.67 -0.79
CA LEU A 250 -10.28 3.42 -0.08
C LEU A 250 -11.36 3.06 0.93
N SER A 251 -11.81 4.03 1.71
CA SER A 251 -12.88 3.83 2.71
C SER A 251 -14.21 3.46 2.07
N ILE A 252 -14.64 4.20 1.04
CA ILE A 252 -15.90 3.95 0.33
C ILE A 252 -15.84 2.60 -0.38
N SER A 253 -14.76 2.29 -1.10
CA SER A 253 -14.62 1.02 -1.80
C SER A 253 -14.59 -0.17 -0.84
N GLY A 254 -13.90 -0.05 0.29
CA GLY A 254 -13.83 -1.11 1.31
C GLY A 254 -15.20 -1.37 1.94
N LEU A 255 -15.91 -0.30 2.32
CA LEU A 255 -17.27 -0.43 2.87
C LEU A 255 -18.26 -0.98 1.83
N LEU A 256 -18.18 -0.52 0.58
CA LEU A 256 -19.05 -0.98 -0.51
C LEU A 256 -18.89 -2.49 -0.75
N THR A 257 -17.64 -2.97 -0.86
CA THR A 257 -17.36 -4.40 -1.10
C THR A 257 -17.72 -5.27 0.10
N LEU A 258 -17.47 -4.83 1.34
CA LEU A 258 -17.92 -5.56 2.54
C LEU A 258 -19.46 -5.60 2.65
N THR A 259 -20.13 -4.50 2.32
CA THR A 259 -21.61 -4.45 2.30
C THR A 259 -22.16 -5.41 1.25
N LEU A 260 -21.52 -5.47 0.08
CA LEU A 260 -21.87 -6.41 -0.99
C LEU A 260 -21.77 -7.87 -0.50
N VAL A 261 -20.69 -8.22 0.20
CA VAL A 261 -20.54 -9.56 0.80
C VAL A 261 -21.73 -9.87 1.73
N VAL A 262 -22.08 -8.97 2.65
CA VAL A 262 -23.20 -9.21 3.59
C VAL A 262 -24.54 -9.32 2.89
N TYR A 263 -24.81 -8.41 1.95
CA TYR A 263 -26.08 -8.35 1.22
C TYR A 263 -26.36 -9.64 0.47
N TYR A 264 -25.39 -10.12 -0.32
CA TYR A 264 -25.57 -11.33 -1.13
C TYR A 264 -25.54 -12.62 -0.32
N VAL A 265 -24.91 -12.60 0.85
CA VAL A 265 -24.92 -13.74 1.78
C VAL A 265 -26.26 -13.88 2.51
N GLY A 266 -27.17 -12.91 2.38
CA GLY A 266 -28.56 -13.03 2.84
C GLY A 266 -28.67 -13.20 4.36
N GLY A 267 -27.79 -12.55 5.13
CA GLY A 267 -27.79 -12.62 6.60
C GLY A 267 -27.15 -13.88 7.21
N ARG A 268 -26.53 -14.76 6.41
CA ARG A 268 -25.74 -15.89 6.97
C ARG A 268 -24.44 -15.46 7.64
N LEU A 269 -23.96 -14.24 7.36
CA LEU A 269 -22.88 -13.60 8.10
C LEU A 269 -23.46 -12.99 9.38
N SER A 270 -22.96 -13.43 10.54
CA SER A 270 -23.38 -12.83 11.80
C SER A 270 -23.01 -11.35 11.85
N VAL A 271 -23.84 -10.54 12.52
CA VAL A 271 -23.56 -9.10 12.73
C VAL A 271 -22.21 -8.91 13.43
N GLN A 272 -21.84 -9.82 14.33
CA GLN A 272 -20.54 -9.82 15.01
C GLN A 272 -19.38 -10.03 14.03
N THR A 273 -19.51 -10.97 13.10
CA THR A 273 -18.49 -11.23 12.07
C THR A 273 -18.34 -10.02 11.15
N PHE A 274 -19.44 -9.39 10.75
CA PHE A 274 -19.39 -8.19 9.92
C PHE A 274 -18.73 -7.00 10.64
N ALA A 275 -19.11 -6.75 11.90
CA ALA A 275 -18.47 -5.74 12.73
C ALA A 275 -16.96 -6.01 12.89
N GLY A 276 -16.58 -7.28 13.08
CA GLY A 276 -15.19 -7.72 13.11
C GLY A 276 -14.44 -7.43 11.81
N LEU A 277 -15.03 -7.70 10.64
CA LEU A 277 -14.43 -7.39 9.34
C LEU A 277 -14.24 -5.89 9.12
N ILE A 278 -15.21 -5.07 9.53
CA ILE A 278 -15.09 -3.61 9.50
C ILE A 278 -13.94 -3.17 10.41
N LEU A 279 -13.86 -3.70 11.64
CA LEU A 279 -12.79 -3.38 12.58
C LEU A 279 -11.41 -3.76 12.00
N ILE A 280 -11.30 -4.94 11.37
CA ILE A 280 -10.09 -5.38 10.69
C ILE A 280 -9.73 -4.42 9.55
N MET A 281 -10.69 -4.05 8.70
CA MET A 281 -10.46 -3.10 7.60
C MET A 281 -9.94 -1.74 8.11
N TRP A 282 -10.58 -1.17 9.13
CA TRP A 282 -10.12 0.08 9.75
C TRP A 282 -8.75 -0.08 10.41
N GLY A 283 -8.50 -1.20 11.08
CA GLY A 283 -7.18 -1.54 11.63
C GLY A 283 -6.10 -1.54 10.55
N LEU A 284 -6.36 -2.20 9.41
CA LEU A 284 -5.46 -2.23 8.26
C LEU A 284 -5.23 -0.84 7.64
N PHE A 285 -6.17 0.09 7.77
CA PHE A 285 -6.00 1.48 7.32
C PHE A 285 -5.28 2.38 8.33
N LEU A 286 -5.41 2.11 9.63
CA LEU A 286 -4.87 2.93 10.71
C LEU A 286 -3.48 2.48 11.18
N VAL A 287 -3.14 1.20 11.06
CA VAL A 287 -1.81 0.66 11.43
C VAL A 287 -0.69 1.25 10.56
N PRO A 288 -0.81 1.32 9.22
CA PRO A 288 0.22 1.90 8.36
C PRO A 288 0.62 3.35 8.71
N PRO A 289 -0.31 4.32 8.91
CA PRO A 289 0.07 5.68 9.28
C PRO A 289 0.68 5.78 10.68
N LEU A 290 0.28 4.92 11.62
CA LEU A 290 0.91 4.85 12.95
C LEU A 290 2.35 4.34 12.85
N LEU A 291 2.57 3.28 12.04
CA LEU A 291 3.90 2.73 11.79
C LEU A 291 4.81 3.73 11.08
N GLU A 292 4.29 4.49 10.10
CA GLU A 292 5.04 5.56 9.43
C GLU A 292 5.53 6.61 10.45
N ARG A 293 4.67 7.04 11.38
CA ARG A 293 5.02 8.00 12.42
C ARG A 293 6.15 7.47 13.32
N LEU A 294 6.11 6.19 13.69
CA LEU A 294 7.14 5.53 14.50
C LEU A 294 8.47 5.43 13.75
N LEU A 295 8.45 4.99 12.49
CA LEU A 295 9.64 4.87 11.65
C LEU A 295 10.32 6.22 11.43
N ARG A 296 9.55 7.28 11.14
CA ARG A 296 10.09 8.64 10.97
C ARG A 296 10.67 9.18 12.29
N LYS A 297 10.03 8.93 13.43
CA LYS A 297 10.55 9.31 14.75
C LYS A 297 11.89 8.63 15.04
N SER A 298 12.00 7.33 14.75
CA SER A 298 13.23 6.55 14.92
C SER A 298 14.37 7.08 14.03
N LYS A 299 14.12 7.36 12.75
CA LYS A 299 15.12 7.92 11.82
C LYS A 299 15.67 9.28 12.30
N ARG A 300 14.79 10.16 12.80
CA ARG A 300 15.20 11.47 13.35
C ARG A 300 16.06 11.34 14.61
N ILE A 301 15.76 10.36 15.46
CA ILE A 301 16.56 10.08 16.65
C ILE A 301 17.95 9.60 16.22
N LEU A 302 18.03 8.67 15.27
CA LEU A 302 19.31 8.16 14.76
C LEU A 302 20.18 9.25 14.12
N GLN A 303 19.58 10.13 13.30
CA GLN A 303 20.30 11.26 12.71
C GLN A 303 20.82 12.25 13.75
N ARG A 304 20.07 12.50 14.83
CA ARG A 304 20.57 13.31 15.95
C ARG A 304 21.77 12.66 16.61
N TYR A 305 21.75 11.34 16.87
CA TYR A 305 22.90 10.64 17.45
C TYR A 305 24.13 10.62 16.53
N ALA A 306 23.94 10.47 15.22
CA ALA A 306 25.03 10.53 14.23
C ALA A 306 25.66 11.93 14.14
N LEU A 307 24.90 13.01 14.39
CA LEU A 307 25.41 14.38 14.47
C LEU A 307 26.20 14.67 15.76
N PHE A 308 26.02 13.86 16.81
CA PHE A 308 26.74 13.99 18.09
C PHE A 308 27.93 13.03 18.24
N THR A 309 28.21 12.20 17.23
CA THR A 309 29.40 11.35 17.22
C THR A 309 30.52 12.08 16.47
N PRO A 310 31.61 12.52 17.13
CA PRO A 310 32.73 13.15 16.43
C PRO A 310 33.35 12.13 15.45
N PRO A 311 33.82 12.57 14.27
CA PRO A 311 34.54 11.67 13.38
C PRO A 311 35.78 11.18 14.11
N HIS A 312 35.83 9.88 14.40
CA HIS A 312 37.05 9.24 14.83
C HIS A 312 38.07 9.39 13.69
N ARG A 313 39.11 10.19 13.97
CA ARG A 313 40.34 10.26 13.18
C ARG A 313 41.00 8.88 13.09
#